data_AF-A0A916TD45-F1
#
_entry.id   AF-A0A916TD45-F1
#
_cell.length_a   1.000
_cell.length_b   1.000
_cell.length_c   1.000
_cell.angle_alpha   90.00
_cell.angle_beta   90.00
_cell.angle_gamma   90.00
#
_symmetry.space_group_name_H-M   'P 1'
#
loop_
_entity.id
_entity.type
_entity.pdbx_description
1 polymer ?
#
loop_
_entity_poly.entity_id
_entity_poly.type
_entity_poly.pdbx_seq_one_letter_code
_entity_poly.pdbx_strand_id
1 'polypeptide(L)'
;MRKTYLALCATASVFAATAASATVTPTLGGASGNYLTLNSSGLSNGGTQVATLTGGTVYTSDQPFADIPKGGIAGGTFLAAGPLAGQPATLTFLQAVSNLGFLWGSPDTYNILTLVTNQRTITYTAQSLGFTTTDGNQNVSQYVNFAASAGETINSVSFTNNPAFDAFETANFAVTAVPEPATWALMFVGFGMVAGAARYRRRSVTSVYA
;
A
#
# COMPACT_ATOMS: atom_id res chain seq x y z
N MET A 1 43.50 55.19 15.73
CA MET A 1 42.28 54.52 15.25
C MET A 1 42.68 53.20 14.59
N ARG A 2 42.48 52.06 15.25
CA ARG A 2 42.71 50.71 14.68
C ARG A 2 41.38 49.96 14.68
N LYS A 3 40.91 49.59 13.49
CA LYS A 3 39.77 48.70 13.29
C LYS A 3 40.32 47.30 13.05
N THR A 4 39.92 46.32 13.85
CA THR A 4 40.19 44.91 13.57
C THR A 4 38.91 44.12 13.73
N TYR A 5 38.63 43.33 12.69
CA TYR A 5 37.36 42.73 12.33
C TYR A 5 37.05 41.49 13.20
N LEU A 6 35.82 41.40 13.72
CA LEU A 6 35.29 40.16 14.29
C LEU A 6 34.89 39.22 13.14
N ALA A 7 35.57 38.07 13.03
CA ALA A 7 35.16 36.97 12.18
C ALA A 7 34.04 36.20 12.88
N LEU A 8 32.84 36.20 12.28
CA LEU A 8 31.69 35.43 12.74
C LEU A 8 31.78 34.01 12.16
N CYS A 9 32.21 33.03 12.96
CA CYS A 9 32.12 31.62 12.60
C CYS A 9 30.66 31.17 12.69
N ALA A 10 30.03 30.94 11.54
CA ALA A 10 28.72 30.29 11.47
C ALA A 10 28.88 28.78 11.72
N THR A 11 28.46 28.31 12.89
CA THR A 11 28.33 26.89 13.19
C THR A 11 27.09 26.33 12.49
N ALA A 12 27.29 25.52 11.45
CA ALA A 12 26.23 24.72 10.86
C ALA A 12 25.93 23.53 11.78
N SER A 13 24.87 23.63 12.57
CA SER A 13 24.33 22.51 13.33
C SER A 13 23.66 21.52 12.36
N VAL A 14 24.29 20.38 12.14
CA VAL A 14 23.70 19.24 11.44
C VAL A 14 22.64 18.64 12.36
N PHE A 15 21.37 18.95 12.12
CA PHE A 15 20.26 18.19 12.69
C PHE A 15 20.28 16.80 12.05
N ALA A 16 20.79 15.80 12.77
CA ALA A 16 20.58 14.41 12.42
C ALA A 16 19.10 14.10 12.64
N ALA A 17 18.30 14.20 11.57
CA ALA A 17 16.93 13.68 11.58
C ALA A 17 17.01 12.19 11.88
N THR A 18 16.50 11.75 13.03
CA THR A 18 16.34 10.32 13.31
C THR A 18 15.40 9.78 12.24
N ALA A 19 15.89 8.89 11.38
CA ALA A 19 15.06 8.23 10.39
C ALA A 19 13.90 7.55 11.12
N ALA A 20 12.66 7.98 10.82
CA ALA A 20 11.48 7.32 11.37
C ALA A 20 11.52 5.84 10.98
N SER A 21 11.27 4.94 11.93
CA SER A 21 11.23 3.51 11.65
C SER A 21 10.11 3.22 10.64
N ALA A 22 10.47 2.60 9.52
CA ALA A 22 9.55 2.05 8.54
C ALA A 22 8.57 1.10 9.25
N THR A 23 7.26 1.19 8.96
CA THR A 23 6.20 0.38 9.59
C THR A 23 4.97 0.29 8.69
N VAL A 24 4.09 -0.68 8.96
CA VAL A 24 2.73 -0.75 8.39
C VAL A 24 1.72 -0.47 9.50
N THR A 25 0.88 0.54 9.31
CA THR A 25 -0.16 0.92 10.27
C THR A 25 -1.52 0.46 9.76
N PRO A 26 -2.18 -0.49 10.45
CA PRO A 26 -3.56 -0.86 10.14
C PRO A 26 -4.54 0.17 10.69
N THR A 27 -5.63 0.43 9.97
CA THR A 27 -6.79 1.20 10.45
C THR A 27 -8.10 0.57 10.00
N LEU A 28 -9.12 0.67 10.85
CA LEU A 28 -10.50 0.32 10.49
C LEU A 28 -11.24 1.57 10.02
N GLY A 29 -12.11 1.41 9.02
CA GLY A 29 -12.81 2.52 8.38
C GLY A 29 -12.48 2.63 6.88
N GLY A 30 -13.28 3.40 6.15
CA GLY A 30 -13.38 3.36 4.67
C GLY A 30 -12.06 3.22 3.92
N ALA A 31 -12.02 2.33 2.93
CA ALA A 31 -10.87 2.18 2.05
C ALA A 31 -10.59 3.48 1.29
N SER A 32 -9.34 3.96 1.31
CA SER A 32 -8.95 5.17 0.58
C SER A 32 -8.68 4.87 -0.90
N GLY A 33 -9.37 5.54 -1.81
CA GLY A 33 -9.10 5.51 -3.26
C GLY A 33 -10.24 4.95 -4.11
N ASN A 34 -9.96 4.77 -5.40
CA ASN A 34 -10.90 4.12 -6.34
C ASN A 34 -10.80 2.60 -6.19
N TYR A 35 -11.96 1.94 -6.14
CA TYR A 35 -11.99 0.48 -6.12
C TYR A 35 -11.51 -0.11 -7.43
N LEU A 36 -10.66 -1.12 -7.30
CA LEU A 36 -10.09 -1.90 -8.40
C LEU A 36 -11.09 -2.93 -8.88
N THR A 37 -10.99 -3.31 -10.15
CA THR A 37 -11.71 -4.47 -10.68
C THR A 37 -10.99 -5.73 -10.23
N LEU A 38 -11.72 -6.63 -9.58
CA LEU A 38 -11.25 -7.95 -9.17
C LEU A 38 -11.78 -9.02 -10.14
N ASN A 39 -10.91 -9.93 -10.56
CA ASN A 39 -11.27 -11.11 -11.34
C ASN A 39 -10.29 -12.27 -11.06
N SER A 40 -10.44 -13.39 -11.77
CA SER A 40 -9.58 -14.56 -11.59
C SER A 40 -8.10 -14.35 -11.95
N SER A 41 -7.74 -13.31 -12.70
CA SER A 41 -6.32 -12.95 -12.93
C SER A 41 -5.75 -12.05 -11.83
N GLY A 42 -6.62 -11.39 -11.04
CA GLY A 42 -6.25 -10.56 -9.91
C GLY A 42 -6.91 -9.19 -9.93
N LEU A 43 -6.15 -8.15 -9.61
CA LEU A 43 -6.65 -6.78 -9.54
C LEU A 43 -6.22 -5.95 -10.76
N SER A 44 -7.12 -5.10 -11.23
CA SER A 44 -6.83 -4.14 -12.30
C SER A 44 -7.44 -2.75 -12.03
N ASN A 45 -6.76 -1.72 -12.51
CA ASN A 45 -7.24 -0.34 -12.51
C ASN A 45 -7.49 0.10 -13.95
N GLY A 46 -8.76 0.32 -14.33
CA GLY A 46 -9.12 0.72 -15.70
C GLY A 46 -8.60 -0.24 -16.78
N GLY A 47 -8.59 -1.54 -16.51
CA GLY A 47 -8.08 -2.58 -17.42
C GLY A 47 -6.57 -2.83 -17.36
N THR A 48 -5.81 -2.02 -16.62
CA THR A 48 -4.38 -2.29 -16.38
C THR A 48 -4.21 -3.17 -15.15
N GLN A 49 -3.62 -4.37 -15.30
CA GLN A 49 -3.35 -5.27 -14.17
C GLN A 49 -2.41 -4.59 -13.17
N VAL A 50 -2.75 -4.64 -11.87
CA VAL A 50 -1.93 -4.11 -10.77
C VAL A 50 -1.48 -5.18 -9.78
N ALA A 51 -2.21 -6.29 -9.71
CA ALA A 51 -1.83 -7.46 -8.93
C ALA A 51 -2.27 -8.75 -9.63
N THR A 52 -1.50 -9.81 -9.47
CA THR A 52 -1.88 -11.17 -9.90
C THR A 52 -2.49 -11.95 -8.74
N LEU A 53 -3.48 -12.79 -9.02
CA LEU A 53 -4.09 -13.69 -8.04
C LEU A 53 -3.59 -15.13 -8.24
N THR A 54 -3.22 -15.79 -7.14
CA THR A 54 -2.96 -17.24 -7.10
C THR A 54 -3.70 -17.85 -5.92
N GLY A 55 -4.36 -18.99 -6.15
CA GLY A 55 -5.27 -19.58 -5.17
C GLY A 55 -6.52 -18.73 -4.96
N GLY A 56 -7.42 -19.17 -4.06
CA GLY A 56 -8.73 -18.56 -3.91
C GLY A 56 -9.61 -18.67 -5.15
N THR A 57 -10.84 -18.21 -5.01
CA THR A 57 -11.80 -18.13 -6.12
C THR A 57 -12.55 -16.81 -6.04
N VAL A 58 -12.75 -16.18 -7.19
CA VAL A 58 -13.57 -14.96 -7.31
C VAL A 58 -15.00 -15.34 -7.68
N TYR A 59 -15.95 -14.94 -6.85
CA TYR A 59 -17.37 -15.23 -7.01
C TYR A 59 -18.17 -13.95 -7.27
N THR A 60 -19.35 -14.11 -7.85
CA THR A 60 -20.31 -13.02 -8.12
C THR A 60 -21.61 -13.17 -7.31
N SER A 61 -21.71 -14.21 -6.50
CA SER A 61 -22.87 -14.53 -5.67
C SER A 61 -22.46 -15.43 -4.51
N ASP A 62 -23.31 -15.48 -3.48
CA ASP A 62 -23.14 -16.37 -2.33
C ASP A 62 -22.93 -17.82 -2.75
N GLN A 63 -22.11 -18.51 -1.96
CA GLN A 63 -21.86 -19.94 -2.01
C GLN A 63 -22.22 -20.54 -0.65
N PRO A 64 -22.46 -21.86 -0.55
CA PRO A 64 -22.72 -22.52 0.75
C PRO A 64 -21.59 -22.38 1.78
N PHE A 65 -20.41 -21.94 1.38
CA PHE A 65 -19.18 -21.85 2.17
C PHE A 65 -18.48 -20.48 2.03
N ALA A 66 -19.10 -19.51 1.36
CA ALA A 66 -18.55 -18.17 1.15
C ALA A 66 -19.68 -17.18 0.90
N ASP A 67 -19.83 -16.17 1.74
CA ASP A 67 -20.89 -15.16 1.64
C ASP A 67 -20.36 -13.85 1.02
N ILE A 68 -21.15 -13.22 0.16
CA ILE A 68 -20.78 -11.91 -0.40
C ILE A 68 -20.70 -10.89 0.74
N PRO A 69 -19.57 -10.16 0.89
CA PRO A 69 -19.46 -9.12 1.91
C PRO A 69 -20.63 -8.13 1.80
N LYS A 70 -21.09 -7.61 2.94
CA LYS A 70 -22.18 -6.64 3.00
C LYS A 70 -21.67 -5.21 2.82
N GLY A 71 -22.55 -4.36 2.28
CA GLY A 71 -22.16 -3.03 1.80
C GLY A 71 -21.71 -3.11 0.35
N GLY A 72 -22.17 -2.18 -0.49
CA GLY A 72 -22.11 -2.29 -1.95
C GLY A 72 -20.76 -2.78 -2.50
N ILE A 73 -20.82 -3.79 -3.37
CA ILE A 73 -19.64 -4.46 -3.93
C ILE A 73 -19.30 -3.86 -5.29
N ALA A 74 -18.19 -3.13 -5.34
CA ALA A 74 -17.67 -2.55 -6.57
C ALA A 74 -17.30 -3.66 -7.56
N GLY A 75 -17.85 -3.57 -8.77
CA GLY A 75 -17.66 -4.60 -9.80
C GLY A 75 -18.46 -5.89 -9.58
N GLY A 76 -19.20 -6.04 -8.47
CA GLY A 76 -20.07 -7.19 -8.20
C GLY A 76 -19.34 -8.50 -7.92
N THR A 77 -18.04 -8.45 -7.61
CA THR A 77 -17.18 -9.62 -7.36
C THR A 77 -16.55 -9.57 -5.98
N PHE A 78 -16.36 -10.73 -5.35
CA PHE A 78 -15.57 -10.87 -4.13
C PHE A 78 -14.62 -12.06 -4.23
N LEU A 79 -13.51 -11.97 -3.49
CA LEU A 79 -12.51 -13.04 -3.36
C LEU A 79 -12.83 -13.87 -2.13
N ALA A 80 -12.92 -15.18 -2.30
CA ALA A 80 -13.05 -16.14 -1.22
C ALA A 80 -11.77 -16.98 -1.11
N ALA A 81 -11.26 -17.14 0.11
CA ALA A 81 -10.11 -17.97 0.43
C ALA A 81 -10.49 -19.00 1.50
N GLY A 82 -10.56 -20.28 1.13
CA GLY A 82 -11.07 -21.32 2.02
C GLY A 82 -10.80 -22.72 1.48
N PRO A 83 -11.14 -23.78 2.22
CA PRO A 83 -10.89 -25.17 1.80
C PRO A 83 -11.58 -25.52 0.48
N LEU A 84 -12.77 -24.97 0.22
CA LEU A 84 -13.56 -25.19 -1.01
C LEU A 84 -13.37 -24.10 -2.07
N ALA A 85 -12.83 -22.93 -1.69
CA ALA A 85 -12.52 -21.84 -2.62
C ALA A 85 -11.05 -21.85 -3.08
N GLY A 86 -10.19 -22.69 -2.49
CA GLY A 86 -8.74 -22.64 -2.63
C GLY A 86 -8.11 -21.70 -1.59
N GLN A 87 -7.02 -22.12 -0.95
CA GLN A 87 -6.28 -21.32 0.01
C GLN A 87 -4.78 -21.68 0.02
N PRO A 88 -3.86 -20.71 0.30
CA PRO A 88 -4.14 -19.28 0.46
C PRO A 88 -4.62 -18.63 -0.83
N ALA A 89 -5.49 -17.63 -0.74
CA ALA A 89 -5.69 -16.69 -1.84
C ALA A 89 -4.64 -15.59 -1.71
N THR A 90 -3.79 -15.41 -2.71
CA THR A 90 -2.65 -14.49 -2.64
C THR A 90 -2.71 -13.49 -3.78
N LEU A 91 -2.71 -12.21 -3.45
CA LEU A 91 -2.53 -11.12 -4.39
C LEU A 91 -1.07 -10.64 -4.35
N THR A 92 -0.37 -10.78 -5.47
CA THR A 92 1.01 -10.29 -5.65
C THR A 92 1.00 -9.04 -6.51
N PHE A 93 1.41 -7.91 -5.94
CA PHE A 93 1.43 -6.62 -6.66
C PHE A 93 2.55 -6.58 -7.70
N LEU A 94 2.24 -6.10 -8.89
CA LEU A 94 3.22 -5.95 -9.98
C LEU A 94 4.21 -4.81 -9.71
N GLN A 95 3.78 -3.83 -8.92
CA GLN A 95 4.61 -2.78 -8.33
C GLN A 95 4.27 -2.69 -6.86
N ALA A 96 5.27 -2.50 -5.99
CA ALA A 96 5.03 -2.40 -4.56
C ALA A 96 4.12 -1.20 -4.23
N VAL A 97 3.25 -1.37 -3.24
CA VAL A 97 2.22 -0.38 -2.88
C VAL A 97 2.51 0.22 -1.50
N SER A 98 2.16 1.49 -1.30
CA SER A 98 2.26 2.18 -0.01
C SER A 98 0.97 2.08 0.80
N ASN A 99 -0.13 1.71 0.16
CA ASN A 99 -1.40 1.49 0.83
C ASN A 99 -2.14 0.33 0.17
N LEU A 100 -2.78 -0.49 1.01
CA LEU A 100 -3.74 -1.52 0.63
C LEU A 100 -4.97 -1.37 1.52
N GLY A 101 -6.16 -1.27 0.91
CA GLY A 101 -7.44 -1.33 1.61
C GLY A 101 -8.38 -2.30 0.93
N PHE A 102 -9.28 -2.90 1.70
CA PHE A 102 -10.34 -3.77 1.20
C PHE A 102 -11.48 -3.87 2.22
N LEU A 103 -12.62 -4.36 1.76
CA LEU A 103 -13.77 -4.72 2.59
C LEU A 103 -13.61 -6.17 3.06
N TRP A 104 -13.56 -6.38 4.37
CA TRP A 104 -13.52 -7.70 4.99
C TRP A 104 -14.96 -8.13 5.33
N GLY A 105 -15.42 -9.26 4.78
CA GLY A 105 -16.72 -9.87 5.05
C GLY A 105 -16.67 -10.90 6.19
N SER A 106 -17.77 -10.99 6.96
CA SER A 106 -17.93 -11.97 8.04
C SER A 106 -16.70 -12.10 8.97
N PRO A 107 -16.16 -11.00 9.55
CA PRO A 107 -14.93 -11.10 10.32
C PRO A 107 -15.06 -12.12 11.46
N ASP A 108 -14.05 -12.97 11.62
CA ASP A 108 -14.04 -14.05 12.60
C ASP A 108 -12.64 -14.26 13.21
N THR A 109 -12.50 -15.34 14.00
CA THR A 109 -11.23 -15.71 14.66
C THR A 109 -10.37 -16.69 13.86
N TYR A 110 -10.86 -17.18 12.73
CA TYR A 110 -10.21 -18.18 11.87
C TYR A 110 -9.51 -17.54 10.66
N ASN A 111 -10.01 -16.40 10.22
CA ASN A 111 -9.52 -15.64 9.10
C ASN A 111 -8.20 -14.93 9.48
N ILE A 112 -7.16 -15.26 8.71
CA ILE A 112 -5.80 -14.76 8.90
C ILE A 112 -5.40 -14.03 7.62
N LEU A 113 -4.97 -12.78 7.79
CA LEU A 113 -4.37 -11.98 6.75
C LEU A 113 -2.86 -11.93 6.95
N THR A 114 -2.08 -12.15 5.90
CA THR A 114 -0.63 -12.00 5.94
C THR A 114 -0.17 -11.01 4.88
N LEU A 115 0.53 -9.95 5.31
CA LEU A 115 1.23 -9.02 4.44
C LEU A 115 2.69 -9.41 4.32
N VAL A 116 3.21 -9.40 3.09
CA VAL A 116 4.65 -9.44 2.83
C VAL A 116 5.07 -8.07 2.34
N THR A 117 6.01 -7.45 3.04
CA THR A 117 6.59 -6.16 2.69
C THR A 117 8.01 -6.32 2.18
N ASN A 118 8.67 -5.22 1.84
CA ASN A 118 10.10 -5.21 1.53
C ASN A 118 11.00 -5.47 2.75
N GLN A 119 10.48 -5.41 3.98
CA GLN A 119 11.28 -5.58 5.20
C GLN A 119 10.89 -6.80 6.03
N ARG A 120 9.62 -7.23 5.97
CA ARG A 120 9.09 -8.25 6.90
C ARG A 120 7.83 -8.92 6.37
N THR A 121 7.41 -9.94 7.11
CA THR A 121 6.07 -10.54 6.98
C THR A 121 5.28 -10.21 8.25
N ILE A 122 4.03 -9.78 8.10
CA ILE A 122 3.15 -9.37 9.20
C ILE A 122 1.83 -10.12 9.10
N THR A 123 1.37 -10.68 10.20
CA THR A 123 0.10 -11.41 10.27
C THR A 123 -0.92 -10.65 11.11
N TYR A 124 -2.15 -10.60 10.63
CA TYR A 124 -3.28 -9.95 11.26
C TYR A 124 -4.47 -10.91 11.36
N THR A 125 -5.20 -10.78 12.46
CA THR A 125 -6.55 -11.36 12.63
C THR A 125 -7.52 -10.21 12.81
N ALA A 126 -8.83 -10.46 12.66
CA ALA A 126 -9.83 -9.43 12.96
C ALA A 126 -9.66 -8.87 14.38
N GLN A 127 -9.31 -9.72 15.35
CA GLN A 127 -9.06 -9.28 16.73
C GLN A 127 -7.81 -8.42 16.88
N SER A 128 -6.68 -8.76 16.22
CA SER A 128 -5.46 -7.93 16.31
C SER A 128 -5.62 -6.57 15.62
N LEU A 129 -6.56 -6.46 14.69
CA LEU A 129 -6.94 -5.22 14.01
C LEU A 129 -7.97 -4.39 14.77
N GLY A 130 -8.53 -4.92 15.87
CA GLY A 130 -9.50 -4.21 16.72
C GLY A 130 -10.93 -4.22 16.18
N PHE A 131 -11.32 -5.21 15.38
CA PHE A 131 -12.71 -5.36 14.95
C PHE A 131 -13.61 -5.53 16.19
N THR A 132 -14.76 -4.86 16.19
CA THR A 132 -15.74 -4.95 17.29
C THR A 132 -16.52 -6.25 17.29
N THR A 133 -16.62 -6.89 16.13
CA THR A 133 -17.35 -8.14 15.91
C THR A 133 -16.44 -9.10 15.16
N THR A 134 -16.24 -10.29 15.72
CA THR A 134 -15.35 -11.35 15.20
C THR A 134 -16.00 -12.73 15.34
N ASP A 135 -17.32 -12.80 15.15
CA ASP A 135 -18.14 -14.01 15.33
C ASP A 135 -18.54 -14.69 14.02
N GLY A 136 -18.04 -14.20 12.87
CA GLY A 136 -18.40 -14.72 11.56
C GLY A 136 -19.81 -14.32 11.09
N ASN A 137 -20.45 -13.32 11.72
CA ASN A 137 -21.75 -12.85 11.29
C ASN A 137 -21.71 -12.31 9.86
N GLN A 138 -22.35 -13.04 8.94
CA GLN A 138 -22.43 -12.73 7.51
C GLN A 138 -23.10 -11.39 7.20
N ASN A 139 -23.79 -10.77 8.16
CA ASN A 139 -24.36 -9.43 7.99
C ASN A 139 -23.38 -8.29 8.31
N VAL A 140 -22.16 -8.63 8.74
CA VAL A 140 -21.14 -7.66 9.14
C VAL A 140 -20.03 -7.65 8.10
N SER A 141 -19.64 -6.44 7.70
CA SER A 141 -18.44 -6.23 6.92
C SER A 141 -17.82 -4.90 7.28
N GLN A 142 -16.50 -4.82 7.26
CA GLN A 142 -15.78 -3.63 7.66
C GLN A 142 -14.57 -3.40 6.77
N TYR A 143 -14.37 -2.14 6.39
CA TYR A 143 -13.16 -1.75 5.69
C TYR A 143 -11.96 -1.77 6.63
N VAL A 144 -10.87 -2.31 6.11
CA VAL A 144 -9.55 -2.24 6.73
C VAL A 144 -8.56 -1.63 5.73
N ASN A 145 -7.65 -0.82 6.23
CA ASN A 145 -6.55 -0.25 5.46
C ASN A 145 -5.21 -0.55 6.13
N PHE A 146 -4.18 -0.65 5.31
CA PHE A 146 -2.79 -0.87 5.72
C PHE A 146 -1.93 0.19 5.03
N ALA A 147 -1.44 1.16 5.80
CA ALA A 147 -0.59 2.23 5.29
C ALA A 147 0.87 1.96 5.66
N ALA A 148 1.72 1.80 4.65
CA ALA A 148 3.16 1.69 4.80
C ALA A 148 3.78 3.09 4.95
N SER A 149 4.62 3.27 5.97
CA SER A 149 5.37 4.51 6.17
C SER A 149 6.59 4.58 5.25
N ALA A 150 7.29 5.72 5.24
CA ALA A 150 8.47 5.91 4.41
C ALA A 150 9.52 4.81 4.62
N GLY A 151 9.96 4.19 3.53
CA GLY A 151 10.92 3.08 3.54
C GLY A 151 10.30 1.68 3.63
N GLU A 152 8.99 1.58 3.91
CA GLU A 152 8.23 0.33 3.85
C GLU A 152 7.35 0.30 2.60
N THR A 153 7.23 -0.85 1.95
CA THR A 153 6.33 -1.08 0.82
C THR A 153 5.71 -2.47 0.90
N ILE A 154 4.44 -2.61 0.54
CA ILE A 154 3.71 -3.88 0.55
C ILE A 154 3.87 -4.55 -0.83
N ASN A 155 4.34 -5.79 -0.84
CA ASN A 155 4.60 -6.58 -2.06
C ASN A 155 3.48 -7.58 -2.35
N SER A 156 2.88 -8.16 -1.30
CA SER A 156 1.73 -9.06 -1.45
C SER A 156 0.88 -9.10 -0.20
N VAL A 157 -0.36 -9.56 -0.39
CA VAL A 157 -1.28 -9.95 0.69
C VAL A 157 -1.79 -11.36 0.43
N SER A 158 -1.88 -12.18 1.47
CA SER A 158 -2.55 -13.47 1.41
C SER A 158 -3.65 -13.58 2.47
N PHE A 159 -4.68 -14.33 2.10
CA PHE A 159 -5.87 -14.60 2.89
C PHE A 159 -5.96 -16.11 3.13
N THR A 160 -6.08 -16.51 4.39
CA THR A 160 -6.24 -17.91 4.80
C THR A 160 -7.30 -18.04 5.87
N ASN A 161 -7.86 -19.24 6.00
CA ASN A 161 -8.78 -19.63 7.05
C ASN A 161 -8.23 -20.85 7.80
N ASN A 162 -8.14 -20.78 9.13
CA ASN A 162 -7.61 -21.84 9.98
C ASN A 162 -8.29 -21.92 11.37
N PRO A 163 -8.87 -23.07 11.76
CA PRO A 163 -9.09 -24.27 10.95
C PRO A 163 -10.01 -23.99 9.75
N ALA A 164 -9.74 -24.66 8.64
CA ALA A 164 -10.41 -24.45 7.36
C ALA A 164 -11.87 -24.96 7.40
N PHE A 165 -12.83 -24.06 7.63
CA PHE A 165 -14.26 -24.36 7.58
C PHE A 165 -14.92 -23.57 6.45
N ASP A 166 -15.20 -22.29 6.70
CA ASP A 166 -15.77 -21.35 5.74
C ASP A 166 -14.67 -20.47 5.14
N ALA A 167 -14.98 -19.80 4.03
CA ALA A 167 -14.00 -18.96 3.36
C ALA A 167 -13.79 -17.62 4.07
N PHE A 168 -12.57 -17.11 4.01
CA PHE A 168 -12.29 -15.69 4.23
C PHE A 168 -12.77 -14.91 3.00
N GLU A 169 -13.79 -14.05 3.16
CA GLU A 169 -14.32 -13.22 2.08
C GLU A 169 -13.80 -11.77 2.10
N THR A 170 -13.36 -11.29 0.94
CA THR A 170 -12.84 -9.92 0.75
C THR A 170 -13.30 -9.30 -0.55
N ALA A 171 -13.55 -7.99 -0.55
CA ALA A 171 -14.01 -7.25 -1.73
C ALA A 171 -13.48 -5.81 -1.74
N ASN A 172 -13.84 -5.03 -2.76
CA ASN A 172 -13.61 -3.58 -2.80
C ASN A 172 -12.15 -3.19 -2.53
N PHE A 173 -11.22 -3.85 -3.22
CA PHE A 173 -9.79 -3.57 -3.10
C PHE A 173 -9.45 -2.17 -3.60
N ALA A 174 -8.62 -1.45 -2.86
CA ALA A 174 -8.00 -0.20 -3.27
C ALA A 174 -6.52 -0.23 -2.90
N VAL A 175 -5.67 0.32 -3.77
CA VAL A 175 -4.22 0.41 -3.52
C VAL A 175 -3.67 1.75 -3.97
N THR A 176 -2.54 2.15 -3.36
CA THR A 176 -1.74 3.29 -3.82
C THR A 176 -0.36 2.80 -4.21
N ALA A 177 -0.01 2.88 -5.49
CA ALA A 177 1.31 2.49 -5.97
C ALA A 177 2.40 3.44 -5.43
N VAL A 178 3.58 2.90 -5.13
CA VAL A 178 4.76 3.70 -4.81
C VAL A 178 5.35 4.25 -6.11
N PRO A 179 5.52 5.57 -6.27
CA PRO A 179 6.15 6.11 -7.46
C PRO A 179 7.56 5.53 -7.62
N GLU A 180 7.87 5.01 -8.81
CA GLU A 180 9.14 4.33 -9.05
C GLU A 180 10.35 5.24 -8.72
N PRO A 181 11.38 4.77 -7.99
CA PRO A 181 12.59 5.55 -7.71
C PRO A 181 13.29 6.10 -8.95
N ALA A 182 13.15 5.41 -10.10
CA ALA A 182 13.65 5.89 -11.38
C ALA A 182 13.01 7.21 -11.80
N THR A 183 11.72 7.43 -11.49
CA THR A 183 11.04 8.71 -11.76
C THR A 183 11.68 9.84 -10.96
N TRP A 184 12.05 9.58 -9.71
CA TRP A 184 12.75 10.54 -8.86
C TRP A 184 14.17 10.81 -9.36
N ALA A 185 14.90 9.75 -9.73
CA ALA A 185 16.23 9.89 -10.31
C ALA A 185 16.21 10.68 -11.61
N LEU A 186 15.25 10.42 -12.51
CA LEU A 186 15.07 11.17 -13.75
C LEU A 186 14.68 12.63 -13.49
N MET A 187 13.84 12.89 -12.47
CA MET A 187 13.51 14.24 -12.05
C MET A 187 14.76 14.98 -11.53
N PHE A 188 15.58 14.35 -10.69
CA PHE A 188 16.82 14.94 -10.21
C PHE A 188 17.85 15.14 -11.32
N VAL A 189 17.96 14.19 -12.25
CA VAL A 189 18.81 14.34 -13.45
C VAL A 189 18.32 15.50 -14.30
N GLY A 190 17.01 15.62 -14.53
CA GLY A 190 16.38 16.74 -15.23
C GLY A 190 16.70 18.08 -14.58
N PHE A 191 16.48 18.20 -13.27
CA PHE A 191 16.82 19.41 -12.52
C PHE A 191 18.32 19.70 -12.52
N GLY A 192 19.16 18.67 -12.39
CA GLY A 192 20.61 18.78 -12.45
C GLY A 192 21.10 19.31 -13.79
N MET A 193 20.53 18.84 -14.91
CA MET A 193 20.85 19.33 -16.25
C MET A 193 20.46 20.79 -16.43
N VAL A 194 19.25 21.20 -16.00
CA VAL A 194 18.79 22.59 -16.09
C VAL A 194 19.69 23.52 -15.27
N ALA A 195 20.01 23.14 -14.03
CA ALA A 195 20.90 23.90 -13.15
C ALA A 195 22.32 24.01 -13.73
N GLY A 196 22.85 22.91 -14.29
CA GLY A 196 24.15 22.87 -14.97
C GLY A 196 24.22 23.82 -16.17
N ALA A 197 23.21 23.77 -17.05
CA ALA A 197 23.12 24.64 -18.21
C ALA A 197 23.01 26.12 -17.82
N ALA A 198 22.20 26.45 -16.82
CA ALA A 198 22.06 27.81 -16.30
C ALA A 198 23.38 28.36 -15.74
N ARG A 199 24.16 27.52 -15.03
CA ARG A 199 25.48 27.91 -14.50
C ARG A 199 26.51 28.10 -15.61
N TYR A 200 26.48 27.25 -16.65
CA TYR A 200 27.40 27.35 -17.78
C TYR A 200 27.23 28.69 -18.52
N ARG A 201 25.99 29.12 -18.78
CA ARG A 201 25.70 30.38 -19.50
C ARG A 201 26.16 31.64 -18.76
N ARG A 202 26.27 31.61 -17.42
CA ARG A 202 26.69 32.77 -16.61
C ARG A 202 28.21 33.00 -16.59
N ARG A 203 29.03 32.13 -17.18
CA ARG A 203 30.49 32.28 -17.19
C ARG A 203 31.03 33.29 -18.22
N SER A 204 30.20 33.85 -19.10
CA SER A 204 30.63 34.77 -20.16
C SER A 204 30.08 36.19 -20.00
N VAL A 205 30.40 36.86 -18.89
CA VAL A 205 30.19 38.32 -18.78
C VAL A 205 31.56 38.96 -18.52
N THR A 206 32.26 39.31 -19.60
CA THR A 206 33.42 40.20 -19.53
C THR A 206 32.89 41.61 -19.35
N SER A 207 32.97 42.15 -18.14
CA SER A 207 32.70 43.57 -17.89
C SER A 207 33.86 44.40 -18.43
N VAL A 208 33.66 45.06 -19.57
CA VAL A 208 34.58 46.12 -20.05
C VAL A 208 34.15 47.43 -19.39
N TYR A 209 34.99 47.96 -18.50
CA TYR A 209 34.82 49.31 -17.94
C TYR A 209 35.37 50.34 -18.94
N ALA A 210 34.66 51.45 -19.10
CA ALA A 210 35.06 52.63 -19.88
C ALA A 210 35.64 53.71 -18.97
#